data_AF-A0A7X9E173-F1
#
_entry.id   AF-A0A7X9E173-F1
#
_cell.length_a   1.000
_cell.length_b   1.000
_cell.length_c   1.000
_cell.angle_alpha   90.00
_cell.angle_beta   90.00
_cell.angle_gamma   90.00
#
_symmetry.space_group_name_H-M   'P 1'
#
loop_
_entity.id
_entity.type
_entity.pdbx_description
1 polymer ?
#
loop_
_entity_poly.entity_id
_entity_poly.type
_entity_poly.pdbx_seq_one_letter_code
_entity_poly.pdbx_strand_id
1 'polypeptide(L)'
;IILSVSTMIAQDCKSFLEIETNRDSSLIFINNQLIGYGKIRKEVTPGKYLITVKENIYRWNEHEINDSVNIKLCDKEYLISYNLFNKLFIDSNPQDASIYIYDSLMARTPNFVNVNEFQTVSLRKNGLSKSILSKELSAYNTIPLEIPYTEKNEIFSESDWFKVLVGTATVFGAASAYFKIKADNRYDEYLKSNDPNKLSEVNRLDLYSGIAFGLLQINFGYLIYKFLIE
;
A
#
# COMPACT_ATOMS: atom_id res chain seq x y z
N ILE A 1 79.92 -5.82 31.97
CA ILE A 1 78.52 -5.57 32.38
C ILE A 1 77.67 -5.69 31.12
N ILE A 2 76.97 -6.80 30.94
CA ILE A 2 76.10 -7.03 29.77
C ILE A 2 74.71 -6.51 30.16
N LEU A 3 74.29 -5.41 29.55
CA LEU A 3 72.95 -4.85 29.71
C LEU A 3 72.00 -5.60 28.78
N SER A 4 71.22 -6.52 29.34
CA SER A 4 70.08 -7.14 28.66
C SER A 4 68.96 -6.12 28.55
N VAL A 5 68.68 -5.64 27.34
CA VAL A 5 67.50 -4.83 27.04
C VAL A 5 66.31 -5.79 26.95
N SER A 6 65.49 -5.82 27.99
CA SER A 6 64.19 -6.46 27.98
C SER A 6 63.23 -5.61 27.15
N THR A 7 62.94 -6.06 25.92
CA THR A 7 61.84 -5.52 25.11
C THR A 7 60.53 -5.91 25.80
N MET A 8 59.85 -4.93 26.41
CA MET A 8 58.47 -5.09 26.83
C MET A 8 57.61 -5.33 25.58
N ILE A 9 57.08 -6.54 25.44
CA ILE A 9 56.02 -6.83 24.47
C ILE A 9 54.81 -6.02 24.95
N ALA A 10 54.42 -5.01 24.19
CA ALA A 10 53.15 -4.32 24.39
C ALA A 10 52.04 -5.37 24.36
N GLN A 11 51.26 -5.49 25.43
CA GLN A 11 50.03 -6.28 25.40
C GLN A 11 49.14 -5.68 24.31
N ASP A 12 48.89 -6.46 23.26
CA ASP A 12 47.96 -6.11 22.20
C ASP A 12 46.58 -5.86 22.84
N CYS A 13 46.17 -4.60 22.94
CA CYS A 13 44.88 -4.22 23.52
C CYS A 13 43.76 -4.64 22.56
N LYS A 14 43.11 -5.76 22.89
CA LYS A 14 42.07 -6.37 22.07
C LYS A 14 40.86 -6.71 22.92
N SER A 15 39.70 -6.70 22.28
CA SER A 15 38.39 -7.03 22.85
C SER A 15 37.61 -7.87 21.85
N PHE A 16 36.57 -8.57 22.30
CA PHE A 16 35.68 -9.31 21.42
C PHE A 16 34.39 -8.54 21.20
N LEU A 17 34.03 -8.35 19.94
CA LEU A 17 32.72 -7.87 19.51
C LEU A 17 31.92 -9.04 18.97
N GLU A 18 30.83 -9.36 19.66
CA GLU A 18 29.85 -10.35 19.27
C GLU A 18 28.60 -9.62 18.76
N ILE A 19 28.21 -9.92 17.53
CA ILE A 19 26.99 -9.39 16.91
C ILE A 19 26.10 -10.57 16.60
N GLU A 20 24.86 -10.50 17.03
CA GLU A 20 23.83 -11.50 16.74
C GLU A 20 22.61 -10.84 16.11
N THR A 21 21.92 -11.60 15.27
CA THR A 21 20.69 -11.18 14.61
C THR A 21 19.63 -12.25 14.81
N ASN A 22 18.36 -11.85 14.78
CA ASN A 22 17.24 -12.80 14.84
C ASN A 22 17.06 -13.66 13.57
N ARG A 23 17.90 -13.49 12.54
CA ARG A 23 17.82 -14.23 11.28
C ARG A 23 19.21 -14.65 10.82
N ASP A 24 19.48 -15.95 10.83
CA ASP A 24 20.79 -16.53 10.52
C ASP A 24 21.33 -16.18 9.13
N SER A 25 20.45 -15.86 8.16
CA SER A 25 20.82 -15.49 6.80
C SER A 25 21.25 -14.02 6.63
N SER A 26 21.08 -13.18 7.66
CA SER A 26 21.34 -11.74 7.56
C SER A 26 22.82 -11.44 7.41
N LEU A 27 23.18 -10.53 6.51
CA LEU A 27 24.56 -10.13 6.27
C LEU A 27 24.99 -9.07 7.28
N ILE A 28 26.15 -9.29 7.92
CA ILE A 28 26.72 -8.36 8.90
C ILE A 28 27.98 -7.73 8.30
N PHE A 29 27.96 -6.40 8.17
CA PHE A 29 29.09 -5.60 7.72
C PHE A 29 29.66 -4.80 8.88
N ILE A 30 30.99 -4.73 8.97
CA ILE A 30 31.71 -3.82 9.87
C ILE A 30 32.60 -2.93 9.02
N ASN A 31 32.44 -1.61 9.15
CA ASN A 31 33.14 -0.60 8.33
C ASN A 31 32.99 -0.89 6.83
N ASN A 32 31.76 -1.18 6.40
CA ASN A 32 31.39 -1.52 5.01
C ASN A 32 31.98 -2.83 4.46
N GLN A 33 32.68 -3.63 5.28
CA GLN A 33 33.20 -4.94 4.89
C GLN A 33 32.32 -6.05 5.45
N LEU A 34 31.90 -6.99 4.59
CA LEU A 34 31.16 -8.18 5.00
C LEU A 34 32.04 -9.06 5.91
N ILE A 35 31.57 -9.30 7.14
CA ILE A 35 32.28 -10.11 8.13
C ILE A 35 31.69 -11.52 8.24
N GLY A 36 30.37 -11.65 8.08
CA GLY A 36 29.69 -12.93 8.14
C GLY A 36 28.17 -12.78 8.14
N TYR A 37 27.50 -13.83 8.61
CA TYR A 37 26.05 -13.98 8.55
C TYR A 37 25.48 -14.36 9.91
N GLY A 38 24.31 -13.82 10.27
CA GLY A 38 23.52 -14.26 11.42
C GLY A 38 24.13 -13.88 12.77
N LYS A 39 25.23 -14.55 13.12
CA LYS A 39 26.00 -14.38 14.35
C LYS A 39 27.48 -14.39 14.05
N ILE A 40 28.20 -13.38 14.51
CA ILE A 40 29.65 -13.28 14.35
C ILE A 40 30.31 -12.93 15.68
N ARG A 41 31.57 -13.35 15.85
CA ARG A 41 32.45 -12.92 16.93
C ARG A 41 33.77 -12.50 16.31
N LYS A 42 34.18 -11.25 16.54
CA LYS A 42 35.38 -10.67 15.94
C LYS A 42 36.24 -10.01 17.01
N GLU A 43 37.54 -10.24 16.93
CA GLU A 43 38.53 -9.52 17.73
C GLU A 43 38.70 -8.10 17.18
N VAL A 44 38.59 -7.10 18.05
CA VAL A 44 38.59 -5.68 17.71
C VAL A 44 39.48 -4.89 18.68
N THR A 45 40.08 -3.83 18.17
CA THR A 45 40.84 -2.86 18.97
C THR A 45 39.91 -1.73 19.44
N PRO A 46 40.30 -0.93 20.44
CA PRO A 46 39.55 0.26 20.78
C PRO A 46 39.37 1.19 19.59
N GLY A 47 38.16 1.72 19.42
CA GLY A 47 37.79 2.52 18.27
C GLY A 47 36.31 2.48 17.95
N LYS A 48 35.92 3.30 16.98
CA LYS A 48 34.56 3.37 16.47
C LYS A 48 34.39 2.45 15.26
N TYR A 49 33.37 1.62 15.28
CA TYR A 49 33.00 0.71 14.22
C TYR A 49 31.60 1.04 13.71
N LEU A 50 31.43 1.09 12.38
CA LEU A 50 30.14 1.20 11.73
C LEU A 50 29.60 -0.20 11.46
N ILE A 51 28.41 -0.51 11.96
CA ILE A 51 27.77 -1.80 11.77
C ILE A 51 26.60 -1.61 10.82
N THR A 52 26.55 -2.43 9.78
CA THR A 52 25.39 -2.51 8.89
C THR A 52 24.89 -3.95 8.87
N VAL A 53 23.62 -4.15 9.17
CA VAL A 53 22.96 -5.46 9.07
C VAL A 53 21.93 -5.40 7.96
N LYS A 54 22.04 -6.31 6.99
CA LYS A 54 21.12 -6.40 5.84
C LYS A 54 20.44 -7.75 5.80
N GLU A 55 19.15 -7.77 5.51
CA GLU A 55 18.40 -9.02 5.35
C GLU A 55 18.90 -9.86 4.17
N ASN A 56 19.19 -9.21 3.04
CA ASN A 56 19.71 -9.81 1.81
C ASN A 56 20.44 -8.67 1.04
N ILE A 57 21.01 -8.93 -0.14
CA ILE A 57 21.68 -7.94 -1.00
C ILE A 57 21.02 -7.80 -2.37
N TYR A 58 20.03 -8.64 -2.70
CA TYR A 58 19.49 -8.78 -4.05
C TYR A 58 18.03 -8.30 -4.20
N ARG A 59 17.26 -8.12 -3.13
CA ARG A 59 15.87 -7.65 -3.20
C ARG A 59 15.80 -6.15 -2.96
N TRP A 60 15.20 -5.44 -3.90
CA TRP A 60 14.94 -4.01 -3.75
C TRP A 60 13.88 -3.82 -2.64
N ASN A 61 14.14 -2.95 -1.66
CA ASN A 61 13.33 -2.68 -0.45
C ASN A 61 13.57 -3.60 0.79
N GLU A 62 14.77 -4.18 0.91
CA GLU A 62 15.22 -4.93 2.09
C GLU A 62 15.34 -4.08 3.35
N HIS A 63 15.20 -4.71 4.51
CA HIS A 63 15.47 -4.07 5.79
C HIS A 63 16.98 -3.95 6.02
N GLU A 64 17.44 -2.73 6.28
CA GLU A 64 18.82 -2.40 6.60
C GLU A 64 18.86 -1.63 7.92
N ILE A 65 19.70 -2.11 8.84
CA ILE A 65 19.98 -1.42 10.10
C ILE A 65 21.39 -0.87 10.02
N ASN A 66 21.55 0.43 10.29
CA ASN A 66 22.83 1.11 10.36
C ASN A 66 23.06 1.62 11.79
N ASP A 67 24.19 1.22 12.37
CA ASP A 67 24.54 1.53 13.76
C ASP A 67 26.03 1.84 13.89
N SER A 68 26.43 2.42 15.03
CA SER A 68 27.83 2.67 15.33
C SER A 68 28.18 2.34 16.77
N VAL A 69 29.26 1.59 16.95
CA VAL A 69 29.70 1.08 18.25
C VAL A 69 31.07 1.62 18.57
N ASN A 70 31.26 2.06 19.80
CA ASN A 70 32.53 2.59 20.27
C ASN A 70 33.13 1.68 21.34
N ILE A 71 34.21 0.98 20.98
CA ILE A 71 34.95 0.09 21.87
C ILE A 71 35.96 0.93 22.64
N LYS A 72 35.80 1.02 23.97
CA LYS A 72 36.64 1.88 24.83
C LYS A 72 37.64 1.11 25.69
N LEU A 73 37.31 -0.13 26.04
CA LEU A 73 38.08 -0.95 26.98
C LEU A 73 38.69 -2.16 26.26
N CYS A 74 39.89 -2.54 26.68
CA CYS A 74 40.55 -3.80 26.32
C CYS A 74 39.99 -4.96 27.17
N ASP A 75 40.19 -6.20 26.71
CA ASP A 75 39.85 -7.44 27.42
C ASP A 75 38.38 -7.51 27.86
N LYS A 76 37.49 -6.93 27.04
CA LYS A 76 36.04 -6.95 27.26
C LYS A 76 35.34 -7.64 26.10
N GLU A 77 34.17 -8.16 26.43
CA GLU A 77 33.23 -8.70 25.46
C GLU A 77 32.06 -7.74 25.31
N TYR A 78 31.75 -7.39 24.08
CA TYR A 78 30.63 -6.53 23.70
C TYR A 78 29.64 -7.37 22.91
N LEU A 79 28.43 -7.56 23.44
CA LEU A 79 27.35 -8.27 22.76
C LEU A 79 26.32 -7.26 22.24
N ILE A 80 25.96 -7.35 20.97
CA ILE A 80 24.98 -6.49 20.33
C ILE A 80 24.02 -7.33 19.50
N SER A 81 22.73 -7.18 19.79
CA SER A 81 21.67 -7.97 19.17
C SER A 81 20.81 -7.08 18.28
N TYR A 82 20.62 -7.48 17.02
CA TYR A 82 19.77 -6.77 16.05
C TYR A 82 18.56 -7.62 15.66
N ASN A 83 17.38 -6.99 15.65
CA ASN A 83 16.14 -7.65 15.23
C ASN A 83 15.66 -7.06 13.90
N LEU A 84 15.69 -7.86 12.84
CA LEU A 84 15.09 -7.53 11.56
C LEU A 84 13.62 -7.96 11.53
N PHE A 85 12.74 -7.04 11.17
CA PHE A 85 11.31 -7.29 11.03
C PHE A 85 11.01 -8.00 9.71
N ASN A 86 9.96 -8.83 9.70
CA ASN A 86 9.40 -9.36 8.46
C ASN A 86 8.44 -8.32 7.86
N LYS A 87 8.64 -7.97 6.59
CA LYS A 87 7.60 -7.31 5.80
C LYS A 87 6.62 -8.35 5.33
N LEU A 88 5.39 -8.30 5.83
CA LEU A 88 4.34 -9.21 5.45
C LEU A 88 3.32 -8.49 4.59
N PHE A 89 3.02 -9.07 3.42
CA PHE A 89 1.90 -8.62 2.59
C PHE A 89 0.60 -9.11 3.21
N ILE A 90 -0.32 -8.18 3.49
CA ILE A 90 -1.61 -8.48 4.08
C ILE A 90 -2.68 -8.00 3.12
N ASP A 91 -3.50 -8.96 2.68
CA ASP A 91 -4.65 -8.76 1.82
C ASP A 91 -5.90 -9.32 2.50
N SER A 92 -7.06 -8.72 2.24
CA SER A 92 -8.32 -9.13 2.86
C SER A 92 -9.50 -9.10 1.91
N ASN A 93 -10.50 -9.91 2.21
CA ASN A 93 -11.81 -9.85 1.59
C ASN A 93 -12.89 -9.62 2.67
N PRO A 94 -13.65 -8.52 2.64
CA PRO A 94 -13.59 -7.41 1.67
C PRO A 94 -12.28 -6.60 1.76
N GLN A 95 -12.00 -5.84 0.70
CA GLN A 95 -10.83 -4.97 0.56
C GLN A 95 -10.94 -3.72 1.45
N ASP A 96 -9.83 -2.98 1.60
CA ASP A 96 -9.74 -1.77 2.42
C ASP A 96 -10.09 -2.00 3.91
N ALA A 97 -9.65 -3.14 4.45
CA ALA A 97 -9.72 -3.42 5.88
C ALA A 97 -8.57 -2.75 6.62
N SER A 98 -8.85 -2.13 7.76
CA SER A 98 -7.85 -1.53 8.62
C SER A 98 -7.01 -2.62 9.30
N ILE A 99 -5.69 -2.51 9.20
CA ILE A 99 -4.72 -3.43 9.80
C ILE A 99 -4.20 -2.83 11.11
N TYR A 100 -4.44 -3.51 12.22
CA TYR A 100 -3.98 -3.14 13.55
C TYR A 100 -2.93 -4.13 14.05
N ILE A 101 -1.87 -3.61 14.68
CA ILE A 101 -0.95 -4.39 15.50
C ILE A 101 -1.08 -3.86 16.92
N TYR A 102 -1.49 -4.73 17.85
CA TYR A 102 -2.03 -4.32 19.15
C TYR A 102 -3.19 -3.32 18.95
N ASP A 103 -3.05 -2.10 19.48
CA ASP A 103 -4.08 -1.04 19.37
C ASP A 103 -3.76 0.03 18.31
N SER A 104 -2.62 -0.09 17.63
CA SER A 104 -2.17 0.93 16.68
C SER A 104 -2.55 0.55 15.24
N LEU A 105 -3.11 1.52 14.51
CA LEU A 105 -3.43 1.39 13.09
C LEU A 105 -2.13 1.47 12.29
N MET A 106 -1.79 0.39 11.60
CA MET A 106 -0.58 0.33 10.77
C MET A 106 -0.87 0.80 9.35
N ALA A 107 -1.93 0.28 8.74
CA ALA A 107 -2.26 0.48 7.33
C ALA A 107 -3.70 0.02 7.01
N ARG A 108 -4.06 0.02 5.73
CA ARG A 108 -5.29 -0.56 5.17
C ARG A 108 -4.94 -1.56 4.06
N THR A 109 -5.62 -2.70 4.00
CA THR A 109 -5.39 -3.74 2.98
C THR A 109 -5.78 -3.26 1.57
N PRO A 110 -5.06 -3.70 0.52
CA PRO A 110 -3.87 -4.56 0.55
C PRO A 110 -2.59 -3.75 0.86
N ASN A 111 -1.76 -4.19 1.80
CA ASN A 111 -0.53 -3.46 2.17
C ASN A 111 0.55 -4.34 2.79
N PHE A 112 1.79 -3.86 2.77
CA PHE A 112 2.90 -4.44 3.52
C PHE A 112 3.00 -3.81 4.91
N VAL A 113 3.11 -4.65 5.94
CA VAL A 113 3.35 -4.19 7.31
C VAL A 113 4.56 -4.88 7.91
N ASN A 114 5.30 -4.14 8.73
CA ASN A 114 6.41 -4.69 9.51
C ASN A 114 5.82 -5.36 10.75
N VAL A 115 5.98 -6.67 10.86
CA VAL A 115 5.42 -7.45 11.97
C VAL A 115 6.43 -8.49 12.47
N ASN A 116 6.53 -8.63 13.79
CA ASN A 116 7.30 -9.70 14.43
C ASN A 116 6.49 -11.00 14.44
N GLU A 117 7.16 -12.16 14.45
CA GLU A 117 6.55 -13.51 14.36
C GLU A 117 5.57 -13.86 15.49
N PHE A 118 5.64 -13.14 16.62
CA PHE A 118 4.80 -13.35 17.79
C PHE A 118 3.69 -12.30 17.95
N GLN A 119 3.61 -11.34 17.03
CA GLN A 119 2.59 -10.29 17.09
C GLN A 119 1.27 -10.77 16.49
N THR A 120 0.16 -10.36 17.11
CA THR A 120 -1.18 -10.57 16.57
C THR A 120 -1.55 -9.41 15.66
N VAL A 121 -1.89 -9.72 14.42
CA VAL A 121 -2.45 -8.76 13.47
C VAL A 121 -3.95 -8.85 13.50
N SER A 122 -4.62 -7.73 13.70
CA SER A 122 -6.08 -7.63 13.71
C SER A 122 -6.56 -6.82 12.51
N LEU A 123 -7.38 -7.43 11.67
CA LEU A 123 -8.04 -6.77 10.56
C LEU A 123 -9.44 -6.34 11.00
N ARG A 124 -9.85 -5.12 10.63
CA ARG A 124 -11.18 -4.57 10.95
C ARG A 124 -11.80 -3.87 9.75
N LYS A 125 -13.07 -4.17 9.44
CA LYS A 125 -13.84 -3.50 8.38
C LYS A 125 -15.32 -3.57 8.71
N ASN A 126 -16.04 -2.46 8.71
CA ASN A 126 -17.51 -2.41 8.83
C ASN A 126 -18.11 -3.29 9.97
N GLY A 127 -17.48 -3.28 11.15
CA GLY A 127 -17.90 -4.10 12.30
C GLY A 127 -17.40 -5.55 12.30
N LEU A 128 -16.78 -6.00 11.20
CA LEU A 128 -16.07 -7.28 11.12
C LEU A 128 -14.69 -7.15 11.71
N SER A 129 -14.24 -8.18 12.43
CA SER A 129 -12.86 -8.26 12.90
C SER A 129 -12.33 -9.68 12.87
N LYS A 130 -11.06 -9.82 12.49
CA LYS A 130 -10.35 -11.10 12.56
C LYS A 130 -8.93 -10.85 13.05
N SER A 131 -8.53 -11.60 14.08
CA SER A 131 -7.18 -11.53 14.65
C SER A 131 -6.44 -12.81 14.32
N ILE A 132 -5.23 -12.68 13.77
CA ILE A 132 -4.39 -13.78 13.31
C ILE A 132 -2.99 -13.56 13.84
N LEU A 133 -2.34 -14.63 14.31
CA LEU A 133 -0.95 -14.55 14.71
C LEU A 133 -0.06 -14.41 13.47
N SER A 134 0.96 -13.57 13.52
CA SER A 134 1.72 -13.22 12.32
C SER A 134 2.41 -14.40 11.63
N LYS A 135 2.85 -15.41 12.39
CA LYS A 135 3.40 -16.66 11.83
C LYS A 135 2.40 -17.40 10.92
N GLU A 136 1.10 -17.28 11.18
CA GLU A 136 0.02 -17.97 10.47
C GLU A 136 -0.45 -17.20 9.23
N LEU A 137 -0.11 -15.92 9.13
CA LEU A 137 -0.51 -15.09 7.98
C LEU A 137 0.11 -15.57 6.67
N SER A 138 1.28 -16.20 6.72
CA SER A 138 1.94 -16.78 5.54
C SER A 138 1.10 -17.89 4.87
N ALA A 139 0.15 -18.48 5.59
CA ALA A 139 -0.76 -19.49 5.07
C ALA A 139 -1.94 -18.91 4.26
N TYR A 140 -2.15 -17.59 4.32
CA TYR A 140 -3.27 -16.91 3.65
C TYR A 140 -2.75 -16.08 2.47
N ASN A 141 -3.33 -16.30 1.30
CA ASN A 141 -3.17 -15.37 0.17
C ASN A 141 -4.04 -14.11 0.39
N THR A 142 -5.28 -14.32 0.82
CA THR A 142 -6.25 -13.27 1.14
C THR A 142 -7.02 -13.70 2.39
N ILE A 143 -7.17 -12.81 3.36
CA ILE A 143 -7.81 -13.09 4.64
C ILE A 143 -9.30 -12.82 4.53
N PRO A 144 -10.17 -13.84 4.61
CA PRO A 144 -11.60 -13.62 4.66
C PRO A 144 -11.98 -13.07 6.05
N LEU A 145 -12.62 -11.90 6.07
CA LEU A 145 -13.36 -11.42 7.22
C LEU A 145 -14.74 -12.06 7.16
N GLU A 146 -15.09 -12.89 8.16
CA GLU A 146 -16.40 -13.49 8.25
C GLU A 146 -17.45 -12.39 8.37
N ILE A 147 -18.36 -12.34 7.40
CA ILE A 147 -19.51 -11.44 7.40
C ILE A 147 -20.55 -12.11 8.29
N PRO A 148 -21.04 -11.50 9.39
CA PRO A 148 -22.23 -11.98 10.07
C PRO A 148 -23.32 -11.96 9.01
N TYR A 149 -23.91 -13.13 8.75
CA TYR A 149 -24.89 -13.40 7.71
C TYR A 149 -25.87 -12.23 7.57
N THR A 150 -25.57 -11.31 6.66
CA THR A 150 -26.39 -10.15 6.33
C THR A 150 -27.00 -10.49 4.99
N GLU A 151 -28.31 -10.29 4.88
CA GLU A 151 -29.08 -10.58 3.69
C GLU A 151 -28.32 -10.14 2.44
N LYS A 152 -28.36 -11.01 1.43
CA LYS A 152 -27.70 -10.84 0.13
C LYS A 152 -28.14 -9.50 -0.47
N ASN A 153 -27.39 -8.43 -0.22
CA ASN A 153 -27.59 -7.17 -0.90
C ASN A 153 -27.36 -7.46 -2.38
N GLU A 154 -28.42 -7.38 -3.18
CA GLU A 154 -28.30 -7.51 -4.63
C GLU A 154 -27.28 -6.47 -5.10
N ILE A 155 -26.28 -6.92 -5.87
CA ILE A 155 -25.29 -6.05 -6.48
C ILE A 155 -26.05 -5.02 -7.32
N PHE A 156 -25.76 -3.72 -7.21
CA PHE A 156 -26.55 -2.68 -7.88
C PHE A 156 -26.71 -2.93 -9.38
N SER A 157 -25.68 -3.45 -10.06
CA SER A 157 -25.73 -3.78 -11.48
C SER A 157 -26.77 -4.86 -11.84
N GLU A 158 -27.17 -5.69 -10.88
CA GLU A 158 -28.21 -6.71 -11.04
C GLU A 158 -29.61 -6.17 -10.68
N SER A 159 -29.68 -5.05 -9.95
CA SER A 159 -30.93 -4.41 -9.52
C SER A 159 -31.78 -3.96 -10.71
N ASP A 160 -33.10 -4.07 -10.56
CA ASP A 160 -34.05 -3.49 -11.51
C ASP A 160 -33.89 -1.98 -11.66
N TRP A 161 -33.42 -1.29 -10.62
CA TRP A 161 -33.19 0.14 -10.67
C TRP A 161 -32.04 0.53 -11.58
N PHE A 162 -30.99 -0.29 -11.64
CA PHE A 162 -29.91 -0.10 -12.60
C PHE A 162 -30.40 -0.24 -14.04
N LYS A 163 -31.23 -1.25 -14.34
CA LYS A 163 -31.82 -1.45 -15.68
C LYS A 163 -32.66 -0.23 -16.11
N VAL A 164 -33.48 0.30 -15.19
CA VAL A 164 -34.28 1.50 -15.42
C VAL A 164 -33.40 2.72 -15.69
N LEU A 165 -32.32 2.90 -14.92
CA LEU A 165 -31.40 4.02 -15.10
C LEU A 165 -30.67 3.96 -16.44
N VAL A 166 -30.13 2.80 -16.83
CA VAL A 166 -29.47 2.60 -18.13
C VAL A 166 -30.47 2.80 -19.28
N GLY A 167 -31.69 2.27 -19.15
CA GLY A 167 -32.75 2.46 -20.14
C GLY A 167 -33.11 3.92 -20.33
N THR A 168 -33.33 4.66 -19.24
CA THR A 168 -33.64 6.10 -19.29
C THR A 168 -32.49 6.94 -19.79
N ALA A 169 -31.24 6.61 -19.45
CA ALA A 169 -30.06 7.24 -20.04
C ALA A 169 -30.04 7.07 -21.57
N THR A 170 -30.32 5.86 -22.05
CA THR A 170 -30.38 5.58 -23.49
C THR A 170 -31.46 6.42 -24.17
N VAL A 171 -32.66 6.51 -23.57
CA VAL A 171 -33.76 7.33 -24.10
C VAL A 171 -33.39 8.82 -24.13
N PHE A 172 -32.81 9.37 -23.06
CA PHE A 172 -32.40 10.77 -23.01
C PHE A 172 -31.28 11.09 -24.01
N GLY A 173 -30.30 10.21 -24.16
CA GLY A 173 -29.25 10.35 -25.17
C GLY A 173 -29.80 10.36 -26.58
N ALA A 174 -30.69 9.40 -26.91
CA ALA A 174 -31.35 9.34 -28.22
C ALA A 174 -32.22 10.57 -28.48
N ALA A 175 -33.01 11.01 -27.50
CA ALA A 175 -33.85 12.20 -27.61
C ALA A 175 -33.01 13.47 -27.82
N SER A 176 -31.93 13.63 -27.06
CA SER A 176 -31.02 14.76 -27.20
C SER A 176 -30.42 14.82 -28.60
N ALA A 177 -29.88 13.69 -29.09
CA ALA A 177 -29.30 13.59 -30.42
C ALA A 177 -30.35 13.86 -31.53
N TYR A 178 -31.54 13.26 -31.41
CA TYR A 178 -32.63 13.47 -32.36
C TYR A 178 -33.02 14.95 -32.48
N PHE A 179 -33.22 15.64 -31.35
CA PHE A 179 -33.58 17.05 -31.36
C PHE A 179 -32.45 17.93 -31.89
N LYS A 180 -31.18 17.60 -31.58
CA LYS A 180 -30.02 18.34 -32.09
C LYS A 180 -29.91 18.23 -33.60
N ILE A 181 -29.97 17.01 -34.15
CA ILE A 181 -29.94 16.78 -35.61
C ILE A 181 -31.08 17.52 -36.30
N LYS A 182 -32.28 17.51 -35.70
CA LYS A 182 -33.43 18.23 -36.25
C LYS A 182 -33.26 19.74 -36.20
N ALA A 183 -32.66 20.28 -35.13
CA ALA A 183 -32.34 21.70 -35.01
C ALA A 183 -31.33 22.12 -36.09
N ASP A 184 -30.25 21.36 -36.25
CA ASP A 184 -29.20 21.64 -37.23
C ASP A 184 -29.75 21.66 -38.66
N ASN A 185 -30.57 20.66 -39.04
CA ASN A 185 -31.23 20.61 -40.33
C ASN A 185 -32.14 21.83 -40.59
N ARG A 186 -32.85 22.33 -39.56
CA ARG A 186 -33.70 23.53 -39.68
C ARG A 186 -32.90 24.81 -39.69
N TYR A 187 -31.73 24.82 -39.07
CA TYR A 187 -30.80 25.94 -39.14
C TYR A 187 -30.24 26.11 -40.55
N ASP A 188 -29.90 25.01 -41.23
CA ASP A 188 -29.49 25.03 -42.63
C ASP A 188 -30.56 25.63 -43.56
N GLU A 189 -31.83 25.33 -43.29
CA GLU A 189 -32.93 25.95 -44.01
C GLU A 189 -33.07 27.46 -43.72
N TYR A 190 -32.88 27.87 -42.47
CA TYR A 190 -32.86 29.27 -42.08
C TYR A 190 -31.76 30.04 -42.82
N LEU A 191 -30.54 29.48 -42.91
CA LEU A 191 -29.43 30.10 -43.65
C LEU A 191 -29.77 30.32 -45.13
N LYS A 192 -30.60 29.47 -45.72
CA LYS A 192 -31.03 29.58 -47.13
C LYS A 192 -32.16 30.58 -47.32
N SER A 193 -33.15 30.63 -46.42
CA SER A 193 -34.35 31.45 -46.59
C SER A 193 -34.32 32.78 -45.85
N ASN A 194 -33.41 32.94 -44.89
CA ASN A 194 -33.33 34.04 -43.93
C ASN A 194 -34.66 34.33 -43.21
N ASP A 195 -35.47 33.28 -43.00
CA ASP A 195 -36.80 33.38 -42.39
C ASP A 195 -36.70 33.29 -40.85
N PRO A 196 -37.03 34.37 -40.11
CA PRO A 196 -36.90 34.39 -38.66
C PRO A 196 -37.78 33.34 -37.94
N ASN A 197 -38.87 32.87 -38.56
CA ASN A 197 -39.70 31.82 -37.96
C ASN A 197 -38.93 30.51 -37.84
N LYS A 198 -38.07 30.19 -38.82
CA LYS A 198 -37.24 28.98 -38.78
C LYS A 198 -36.20 29.04 -37.68
N LEU A 199 -35.61 30.21 -37.45
CA LEU A 199 -34.67 30.41 -36.34
C LEU A 199 -35.35 30.18 -34.98
N SER A 200 -36.61 30.58 -34.82
CA SER A 200 -37.37 30.31 -33.59
C SER A 200 -37.60 28.81 -33.35
N GLU A 201 -37.82 28.03 -34.41
CA GLU A 201 -37.95 26.58 -34.33
C GLU A 201 -36.65 25.88 -33.95
N VAL A 202 -35.52 26.34 -34.51
CA VAL A 202 -34.17 25.87 -34.15
C VAL A 202 -33.93 26.04 -32.66
N ASN A 203 -34.16 27.26 -32.13
CA ASN A 203 -33.95 27.55 -30.71
C ASN A 203 -34.78 26.65 -29.80
N ARG A 204 -36.03 26.34 -30.18
CA ARG A 204 -36.88 25.43 -29.42
C ARG A 204 -36.37 23.99 -29.44
N LEU A 205 -35.91 23.51 -30.60
CA LEU A 205 -35.36 22.16 -30.74
C LEU A 205 -34.03 22.01 -29.99
N ASP A 206 -33.15 22.99 -30.08
CA ASP A 206 -31.89 23.03 -29.33
C ASP A 206 -32.13 23.07 -27.82
N LEU A 207 -33.13 23.81 -27.35
CA LEU A 207 -33.52 23.81 -25.94
C LEU A 207 -33.97 22.42 -25.48
N TYR A 208 -34.82 21.73 -26.25
CA TYR A 208 -35.23 20.36 -25.92
C TYR A 208 -34.06 19.38 -25.93
N SER A 209 -33.14 19.53 -26.88
CA SER A 209 -31.91 18.74 -26.93
C SER A 209 -31.05 18.94 -25.67
N GLY A 210 -30.86 20.20 -25.26
CA GLY A 210 -30.11 20.56 -24.07
C GLY A 210 -30.75 20.05 -22.78
N ILE A 211 -32.07 20.14 -22.63
CA ILE A 211 -32.80 19.59 -21.48
C ILE A 211 -32.63 18.07 -21.40
N ALA A 212 -32.81 17.36 -22.51
CA ALA A 212 -32.62 15.91 -22.55
C ALA A 212 -31.17 15.52 -22.19
N PHE A 213 -30.18 16.27 -22.68
CA PHE A 213 -28.78 16.05 -22.33
C PHE A 213 -28.48 16.32 -20.85
N GLY A 214 -29.07 17.36 -20.27
CA GLY A 214 -28.94 17.64 -18.83
C GLY A 214 -29.51 16.51 -17.96
N LEU A 215 -30.68 15.97 -18.34
CA LEU A 215 -31.27 14.81 -17.66
C LEU A 215 -30.38 13.56 -17.80
N LEU A 216 -29.76 13.35 -18.96
CA LEU A 216 -28.76 12.30 -19.16
C LEU A 216 -27.58 12.45 -18.20
N GLN A 217 -27.05 13.66 -18.05
CA GLN A 217 -25.91 13.93 -17.16
C GLN A 217 -26.26 13.65 -15.69
N ILE A 218 -27.46 14.04 -15.23
CA ILE A 218 -27.94 13.75 -13.87
C ILE A 218 -28.05 12.23 -13.67
N ASN A 219 -28.60 11.51 -14.64
CA ASN A 219 -28.72 10.06 -14.60
C ASN A 219 -27.35 9.38 -14.49
N PHE A 220 -26.39 9.75 -15.35
CA PHE A 220 -25.02 9.22 -15.27
C PHE A 220 -24.32 9.60 -13.96
N GLY A 221 -24.51 10.83 -13.47
CA GLY A 221 -23.97 11.26 -12.19
C GLY A 221 -24.44 10.37 -11.04
N TYR A 222 -25.74 10.02 -11.03
CA TYR A 222 -26.29 9.10 -10.05
C TYR A 222 -25.75 7.67 -10.20
N LEU A 223 -25.64 7.15 -11.43
CA LEU A 223 -25.04 5.84 -11.69
C LEU A 223 -23.61 5.75 -11.17
N ILE A 224 -22.77 6.73 -11.50
CA ILE A 224 -21.37 6.79 -11.05
C ILE A 224 -21.30 6.89 -9.52
N TYR A 225 -22.14 7.73 -8.91
CA TYR A 225 -22.21 7.87 -7.46
C TYR A 225 -22.51 6.53 -6.78
N LYS A 226 -23.48 5.76 -7.31
CA LYS A 226 -23.82 4.45 -6.75
C LYS A 226 -22.69 3.44 -6.90
N PHE A 227 -22.00 3.41 -8.05
CA PHE A 227 -20.83 2.56 -8.25
C PHE A 227 -19.61 2.91 -7.39
N LEU A 228 -19.47 4.16 -6.94
CA LEU A 228 -18.34 4.58 -6.09
C LEU A 228 -18.57 4.29 -4.60
N ILE A 229 -19.82 4.11 -4.17
CA ILE A 229 -20.17 3.93 -2.75
C ILE A 229 -20.40 2.46 -2.40
N GLU A 230 -20.78 1.66 -3.39
CA GLU A 230 -20.81 0.20 -3.27
C GLU A 230 -19.39 -0.39 -3.36
#